data_AF-A0A345VGB9-F1
#
_entry.id   AF-A0A345VGB9-F1
#
_cell.length_a   1.000
_cell.length_b   1.000
_cell.length_c   1.000
_cell.angle_alpha   90.00
_cell.angle_beta   90.00
_cell.angle_gamma   90.00
#
_symmetry.space_group_name_H-M   'P 1'
#
loop_
_entity.id
_entity.type
_entity.pdbx_description
1 polymer ?
#
loop_
_entity_poly.entity_id
_entity_poly.type
_entity_poly.pdbx_seq_one_letter_code
_entity_poly.pdbx_strand_id
1 'polypeptide(L)' 'MDQVVDRLSTRFPHVPRIHIAGIVGEEFEALNAGRIRTFIPTLVERGARVRLQGEFGVRAAE' A
#
# COMPACT_ATOMS: atom_id res chain seq x y z
N MET A 1 -1.78 -9.70 2.63
CA MET A 1 -1.79 -8.25 2.39
C MET A 1 -1.61 -7.45 3.68
N ASP A 2 -1.97 -7.99 4.85
CA ASP A 2 -1.78 -7.32 6.14
C ASP A 2 -0.37 -6.83 6.41
N GLN A 3 0.67 -7.63 6.11
CA GLN A 3 2.06 -7.18 6.28
C GLN A 3 2.42 -5.93 5.43
N VAL A 4 1.79 -5.76 4.25
CA VAL A 4 1.98 -4.57 3.42
C VAL A 4 1.25 -3.38 4.06
N VAL A 5 0.03 -3.60 4.54
CA VAL A 5 -0.76 -2.58 5.26
C VAL A 5 -0.01 -2.11 6.52
N ASP A 6 0.58 -3.02 7.28
CA ASP A 6 1.30 -2.69 8.51
C ASP A 6 2.56 -1.87 8.21
N ARG A 7 3.35 -2.25 7.19
CA ARG A 7 4.52 -1.45 6.74
C ARG A 7 4.12 -0.05 6.30
N LEU A 8 3.05 0.08 5.52
CA LEU A 8 2.56 1.37 5.07
C LEU A 8 1.97 2.19 6.21
N SER A 9 1.30 1.57 7.18
CA SER A 9 0.78 2.25 8.38
C SER A 9 1.89 2.85 9.23
N THR A 10 3.02 2.15 9.38
CA THR A 10 4.22 2.69 10.04
C THR A 10 4.81 3.87 9.28
N ARG A 11 4.75 3.86 7.94
CA ARG A 11 5.31 4.93 7.09
C ARG A 11 4.40 6.15 6.96
N PHE A 12 3.10 5.94 7.08
CA PHE A 12 2.06 6.97 6.99
C PHE A 12 1.19 6.95 8.25
N PRO A 13 1.78 7.24 9.44
CA PRO A 13 1.07 7.09 10.72
C PRO A 13 -0.13 8.04 10.87
N HIS A 14 -0.19 9.10 10.07
CA HIS A 14 -1.28 10.07 10.02
C HIS A 14 -2.44 9.64 9.11
N VAL A 15 -2.28 8.57 8.33
CA VAL A 15 -3.32 8.05 7.45
C VAL A 15 -4.06 6.91 8.16
N PRO A 16 -5.40 6.92 8.22
CA PRO A 16 -6.16 5.84 8.83
C PRO A 16 -5.83 4.48 8.20
N ARG A 17 -5.55 3.47 9.03
CA ARG A 17 -5.22 2.11 8.57
C ARG A 17 -6.26 1.52 7.61
N ILE A 18 -7.54 1.85 7.80
CA ILE A 18 -8.62 1.40 6.92
C ILE A 18 -8.48 1.96 5.49
N HIS A 19 -8.01 3.20 5.35
CA HIS A 19 -7.75 3.83 4.05
C HIS A 19 -6.58 3.16 3.35
N ILE A 20 -5.49 2.90 4.10
CA ILE A 20 -4.32 2.16 3.61
C ILE A 20 -4.72 0.75 3.15
N ALA A 21 -5.56 0.06 3.93
CA ALA A 21 -6.06 -1.26 3.58
C ALA A 21 -6.91 -1.24 2.29
N GLY A 22 -7.74 -0.21 2.10
CA GLY A 22 -8.50 0.00 0.87
C GLY A 22 -7.60 0.12 -0.35
N ILE A 23 -6.62 1.03 -0.31
CA ILE A 23 -5.66 1.22 -1.41
C ILE A 23 -4.89 -0.08 -1.70
N VAL A 24 -4.39 -0.76 -0.66
CA VAL A 24 -3.67 -2.04 -0.83
C VAL A 24 -4.56 -3.11 -1.47
N GLY A 25 -5.84 -3.16 -1.11
CA GLY A 25 -6.82 -4.07 -1.72
C GLY A 25 -7.03 -3.77 -3.21
N GLU A 26 -7.21 -2.50 -3.58
CA GLU A 26 -7.36 -2.09 -4.98
C GLU A 26 -6.13 -2.45 -5.83
N GLU A 27 -4.93 -2.14 -5.33
CA GLU A 27 -3.68 -2.48 -6.02
C GLU A 27 -3.49 -3.99 -6.15
N PHE A 28 -3.95 -4.77 -5.15
CA PHE A 28 -3.89 -6.23 -5.19
C PHE A 28 -4.82 -6.79 -6.26
N GLU A 29 -6.09 -6.36 -6.28
CA GLU A 29 -7.07 -6.83 -7.26
C GLU A 29 -6.63 -6.51 -8.70
N ALA A 30 -6.03 -5.34 -8.94
CA ALA A 30 -5.48 -4.97 -10.24
C ALA A 30 -4.39 -5.94 -10.74
N LEU A 31 -3.66 -6.59 -9.83
CA LEU A 31 -2.56 -7.51 -10.15
C LEU A 31 -2.94 -8.99 -10.01
N ASN A 32 -4.09 -9.30 -9.39
CA ASN A 32 -4.51 -10.65 -9.05
C ASN A 32 -5.02 -11.49 -10.25
N ALA A 33 -5.08 -10.89 -11.45
CA ALA A 33 -5.49 -11.57 -12.69
C ALA A 33 -4.46 -12.61 -13.21
N GLY A 34 -3.25 -12.65 -12.66
CA GLY A 34 -2.13 -13.47 -13.14
C GLY A 34 -1.92 -14.80 -12.39
N ARG A 35 -1.33 -15.79 -13.10
CA ARG A 35 -0.97 -17.11 -12.55
C ARG A 35 0.29 -17.07 -11.66
N ILE A 36 1.14 -16.06 -11.82
CA ILE A 36 2.38 -15.88 -11.05
C ILE A 36 2.17 -14.75 -10.05
N ARG A 37 2.27 -15.07 -8.76
CA ARG A 37 1.91 -14.16 -7.66
C ARG A 37 3.08 -13.73 -6.77
N THR A 38 4.29 -14.24 -7.05
CA THR A 38 5.48 -14.07 -6.20
C THR A 38 5.88 -12.61 -5.99
N PHE A 39 5.64 -11.75 -6.97
CA PHE A 39 6.00 -10.32 -6.91
C PHE A 39 4.83 -9.40 -6.57
N ILE A 40 3.61 -9.93 -6.44
CA ILE A 40 2.43 -9.11 -6.19
C ILE A 40 2.57 -8.26 -4.92
N PRO A 41 3.02 -8.80 -3.76
CA PRO A 41 3.14 -7.98 -2.55
C PRO A 41 4.05 -6.76 -2.73
N THR A 42 5.17 -6.92 -3.44
CA THR A 42 6.13 -5.84 -3.71
C THR A 42 5.56 -4.79 -4.64
N LEU A 43 4.84 -5.21 -5.69
CA LEU A 43 4.20 -4.29 -6.64
C LEU A 43 3.06 -3.51 -5.99
N VAL A 44 2.23 -4.21 -5.20
CA VAL A 44 1.15 -3.60 -4.41
C VAL A 44 1.70 -2.55 -3.45
N GLU A 45 2.74 -2.87 -2.68
CA GLU A 45 3.34 -1.92 -1.75
C GLU A 45 3.90 -0.69 -2.48
N ARG A 46 4.53 -0.87 -3.63
CA ARG A 46 5.05 0.23 -4.44
C ARG A 46 3.92 1.12 -4.96
N GLY A 47 2.87 0.55 -5.53
CA GLY A 47 1.71 1.29 -6.06
C GLY A 47 0.99 2.06 -4.96
N ALA A 48 0.64 1.37 -3.87
CA ALA A 48 0.00 1.97 -2.71
C ALA A 48 0.83 3.10 -2.12
N ARG A 49 2.16 2.94 -2.02
CA ARG A 49 3.05 4.00 -1.56
C ARG A 49 2.99 5.24 -2.45
N VAL A 50 3.04 5.08 -3.79
CA VAL A 50 2.98 6.23 -4.72
C VAL A 50 1.67 6.98 -4.57
N ARG A 51 0.54 6.26 -4.44
CA ARG A 51 -0.78 6.86 -4.23
C ARG A 51 -0.86 7.63 -2.91
N LEU A 52 -0.45 7.00 -1.81
CA LEU A 52 -0.42 7.64 -0.48
C LEU A 52 0.48 8.89 -0.46
N GLN A 53 1.60 8.88 -1.18
CA GLN A 53 2.47 10.05 -1.33
C GLN A 53 1.80 11.18 -2.11
N GLY A 54 1.05 10.86 -3.16
CA GLY A 54 0.29 11.85 -3.93
C GLY A 54 -0.88 12.45 -3.12
N GLU A 55 -1.54 11.64 -2.30
CA GLU A 55 -2.71 12.06 -1.50
C GLU A 55 -2.32 12.86 -0.25
N PHE A 56 -1.25 12.49 0.46
CA PHE A 56 -0.93 13.02 1.79
C PHE A 56 0.47 13.65 1.92
N GLY A 57 1.32 13.53 0.89
CA GLY A 57 2.73 13.91 0.97
C GLY A 57 3.53 12.99 1.89
N VAL A 58 4.86 12.98 1.75
CA VAL A 58 5.73 12.34 2.76
C VAL A 58 5.98 13.36 3.86
N ARG A 59 5.17 13.36 4.92
CA ARG A 59 5.70 13.77 6.22
C ARG A 59 6.41 12.56 6.81
N ALA A 60 7.68 12.43 6.47
CA ALA A 60 8.58 11.56 7.23
C ALA A 60 8.47 12.02 8.68
N ALA A 61 8.06 11.13 9.57
CA ALA A 61 8.19 11.36 10.99
C ALA A 61 9.66 11.72 11.26
N GLU A 62 9.89 12.90 11.85
CA GLU A 62 11.19 13.33 12.38
C GLU A 62 11.73 12.34 13.41
#